data_AF-A0A549T8B7-F1
#
_entry.id   AF-A0A549T8B7-F1
#
_cell.length_a   1.000
_cell.length_b   1.000
_cell.length_c   1.000
_cell.angle_alpha   90.00
_cell.angle_beta   90.00
_cell.angle_gamma   90.00
#
_symmetry.space_group_name_H-M   'P 1'
#
loop_
_entity.id
_entity.type
_entity.pdbx_description
1 polymer ?
#
loop_
_entity_poly.entity_id
_entity_poly.type
_entity_poly.pdbx_seq_one_letter_code
_entity_poly.pdbx_strand_id
1 'polypeptide(L)'
;MHEHERAGDVRAVPAQLLDRGFRLLALREFRATDQPPALALIQQSILRDVHRVHRHGVSFGCTFLPEIMQWLIELLGRPSLHPPDYPASPAYRNPAWPSFHWRQESRLWDEGVETVEWHVDVIFADSASFDAFVARWRDRLTGGGAPGEAGDRSSTAL
;
A
#
# COMPACT_ATOMS: atom_id res chain seq x y z
N MET A 1 -18.16 -13.85 8.87
CA MET A 1 -18.37 -14.65 7.64
C MET A 1 -17.73 -13.84 6.53
N HIS A 2 -16.55 -14.23 6.06
CA HIS A 2 -15.87 -13.50 4.99
C HIS A 2 -16.67 -13.74 3.71
N GLU A 3 -17.24 -12.68 3.14
CA GLU A 3 -17.78 -12.73 1.79
C GLU A 3 -16.64 -13.19 0.87
N HIS A 4 -16.85 -14.27 0.13
CA HIS A 4 -15.86 -14.70 -0.87
C HIS A 4 -15.74 -13.58 -1.91
N GLU A 5 -14.51 -13.14 -2.17
CA GLU A 5 -14.22 -12.22 -3.28
C GLU A 5 -14.79 -12.81 -4.57
N ARG A 6 -15.43 -11.96 -5.38
CA ARG A 6 -15.96 -12.35 -6.69
C ARG A 6 -15.07 -11.84 -7.81
N ALA A 7 -15.13 -12.48 -8.98
CA ALA A 7 -14.46 -11.94 -10.16
C ALA A 7 -14.90 -10.48 -10.41
N GLY A 8 -13.93 -9.56 -10.45
CA GLY A 8 -14.21 -8.12 -10.61
C GLY A 8 -14.24 -7.31 -9.31
N ASP A 9 -14.03 -7.91 -8.14
CA ASP A 9 -14.14 -7.22 -6.86
C ASP A 9 -12.99 -6.25 -6.59
N VAL A 10 -13.20 -4.95 -6.81
CA VAL A 10 -12.16 -3.91 -6.60
C VAL A 10 -12.09 -3.39 -5.16
N ARG A 11 -12.72 -4.06 -4.19
CA ARG A 11 -12.67 -3.67 -2.78
C ARG A 11 -11.26 -3.76 -2.23
N ALA A 12 -10.98 -2.89 -1.25
CA ALA A 12 -9.76 -2.96 -0.47
C ALA A 12 -9.69 -4.31 0.28
N VAL A 13 -8.59 -5.01 0.10
CA VAL A 13 -8.32 -6.28 0.79
C VAL A 13 -7.35 -6.05 1.95
N PRO A 14 -7.49 -6.80 3.07
CA PRO A 14 -6.53 -6.74 4.15
C PRO A 14 -5.10 -7.02 3.67
N ALA A 15 -4.13 -6.32 4.27
CA ALA A 15 -2.73 -6.58 4.07
C ALA A 15 -2.36 -7.98 4.56
N GLN A 16 -1.58 -8.72 3.77
CA GLN A 16 -0.98 -9.96 4.23
C GLN A 16 0.28 -9.63 5.03
N LEU A 17 0.32 -10.03 6.31
CA LEU A 17 1.52 -9.87 7.13
C LEU A 17 2.62 -10.85 6.68
N LEU A 18 3.85 -10.38 6.70
CA LEU A 18 5.09 -11.10 6.42
C LEU A 18 6.01 -11.03 7.65
N ASP A 19 7.11 -11.78 7.66
CA ASP A 19 8.02 -11.86 8.82
C ASP A 19 8.58 -10.50 9.30
N ARG A 20 8.79 -9.57 8.37
CA ARG A 20 9.35 -8.22 8.66
C ARG A 20 8.66 -7.12 7.85
N GLY A 21 7.40 -7.34 7.51
CA GLY A 21 6.72 -6.48 6.55
C GLY A 21 5.31 -6.92 6.26
N PHE A 22 4.74 -6.36 5.20
CA PHE A 22 3.40 -6.70 4.77
C PHE A 22 3.28 -6.55 3.26
N ARG A 23 2.30 -7.25 2.69
CA ARG A 23 1.93 -7.20 1.28
C ARG A 23 0.56 -6.56 1.12
N LEU A 24 0.46 -5.64 0.16
CA LEU A 24 -0.78 -5.00 -0.25
C LEU A 24 -1.09 -5.37 -1.70
N LEU A 25 -2.34 -5.71 -2.00
CA LEU A 25 -2.83 -5.70 -3.38
C LEU A 25 -3.12 -4.26 -3.77
N ALA A 26 -2.35 -3.71 -4.71
CA ALA A 26 -2.45 -2.31 -5.10
C ALA A 26 -3.24 -2.12 -6.41
N LEU A 27 -3.15 -3.07 -7.35
CA LEU A 27 -3.92 -3.02 -8.59
C LEU A 27 -4.36 -4.41 -9.04
N ARG A 28 -5.44 -4.43 -9.82
CA ARG A 28 -5.86 -5.59 -10.59
C ARG A 28 -6.03 -5.22 -12.05
N GLU A 29 -5.40 -5.98 -12.93
CA GLU A 29 -5.54 -5.90 -14.37
C GLU A 29 -6.47 -7.01 -14.84
N PHE A 30 -7.55 -6.63 -15.51
CA PHE A 30 -8.50 -7.55 -16.12
C PHE A 30 -8.13 -7.77 -17.58
N ARG A 31 -7.98 -9.03 -17.96
CA ARG A 31 -7.69 -9.44 -19.33
C ARG A 31 -8.92 -10.10 -19.91
N ALA A 32 -9.56 -9.43 -20.86
CA ALA A 32 -10.58 -10.01 -21.70
C ALA A 32 -10.01 -10.25 -23.10
N THR A 33 -10.33 -11.39 -23.70
CA THR A 33 -9.97 -11.68 -25.09
C THR A 33 -10.54 -10.58 -25.99
N ASP A 34 -9.72 -10.09 -26.93
CA ASP A 34 -10.07 -9.04 -27.90
C ASP A 34 -10.41 -7.65 -27.33
N GLN A 35 -10.07 -7.38 -26.07
CA GLN A 35 -10.22 -6.05 -25.46
C GLN A 35 -8.89 -5.53 -24.88
N PRO A 36 -8.67 -4.21 -24.86
CA PRO A 36 -7.55 -3.65 -24.13
C PRO A 36 -7.64 -3.98 -22.63
N PRO A 37 -6.51 -4.20 -21.94
CA PRO A 37 -6.52 -4.45 -20.49
C PRO A 37 -7.20 -3.33 -19.72
N ALA A 38 -8.07 -3.69 -18.78
CA ALA A 38 -8.69 -2.75 -17.86
C ALA A 38 -7.97 -2.81 -16.50
N LEU A 39 -7.62 -1.64 -15.94
CA LEU A 39 -6.91 -1.54 -14.67
C LEU A 39 -7.86 -1.01 -13.58
N ALA A 40 -7.93 -1.72 -12.46
CA ALA A 40 -8.56 -1.26 -11.24
C ALA A 40 -7.49 -0.94 -10.19
N LEU A 41 -7.52 0.29 -9.69
CA LEU A 41 -6.72 0.71 -8.53
C LEU A 41 -7.46 0.29 -7.27
N ILE A 42 -6.78 -0.43 -6.38
CA ILE A 42 -7.34 -0.84 -5.10
C ILE A 42 -6.98 0.23 -4.07
N GLN A 43 -8.00 0.88 -3.49
CA GLN A 43 -7.80 1.93 -2.50
C GLN A 43 -7.03 1.40 -1.29
N GLN A 44 -5.97 2.10 -0.90
CA GLN A 44 -5.12 1.73 0.23
C GLN A 44 -5.27 2.71 1.40
N SER A 45 -5.17 2.18 2.62
CA SER A 45 -5.17 2.97 3.87
C SER A 45 -3.75 3.22 4.42
N ILE A 46 -2.73 2.73 3.70
CA ILE A 46 -1.31 2.74 4.11
C ILE A 46 -0.44 3.47 3.10
N LEU A 47 -0.62 3.17 1.81
CA LEU A 47 0.12 3.80 0.72
C LEU A 47 -0.75 4.84 0.04
N ARG A 48 -0.12 5.86 -0.53
CA ARG A 48 -0.79 6.81 -1.42
C ARG A 48 -1.23 6.08 -2.69
N ASP A 49 -2.30 6.59 -3.28
CA ASP A 49 -2.76 6.13 -4.57
C ASP A 49 -1.66 6.27 -5.62
N VAL A 50 -1.64 5.29 -6.51
CA VAL A 50 -0.68 5.18 -7.58
C VAL A 50 -1.05 6.17 -8.70
N HIS A 51 -0.60 7.43 -8.57
CA HIS A 51 -0.97 8.49 -9.51
C HIS A 51 -0.14 8.55 -10.79
N ARG A 52 0.91 7.74 -10.94
CA ARG A 52 1.78 7.73 -12.14
C ARG A 52 2.03 6.33 -12.65
N VAL A 53 1.32 5.98 -13.72
CA VAL A 53 1.62 4.83 -14.59
C VAL A 53 2.59 5.34 -15.66
N HIS A 54 3.88 4.96 -15.61
CA HIS A 54 4.84 5.34 -16.66
C HIS A 54 4.81 4.36 -17.84
N ARG A 55 4.98 4.90 -19.07
CA ARG A 55 4.82 4.22 -20.37
C ARG A 55 5.87 3.13 -20.69
N HIS A 56 6.93 2.98 -19.88
CA HIS A 56 8.10 2.13 -20.19
C HIS A 56 8.23 0.89 -19.31
N GLY A 57 7.12 0.42 -18.79
CA GLY A 57 7.08 -0.57 -17.71
C GLY A 57 6.42 0.06 -16.52
N VAL A 58 5.60 -0.74 -15.86
CA VAL A 58 4.76 -0.33 -14.75
C VAL A 58 5.66 -0.11 -13.51
N SER A 59 6.28 1.07 -13.43
CA SER A 59 6.99 1.52 -12.24
C SER A 59 6.12 2.51 -11.50
N PHE A 60 5.66 2.10 -10.33
CA PHE A 60 4.79 2.88 -9.48
C PHE A 60 5.62 3.39 -8.29
N GLY A 61 5.68 4.71 -8.16
CA GLY A 61 6.20 5.31 -6.93
C GLY A 61 5.29 4.96 -5.77
N CYS A 62 5.68 4.03 -4.92
CA CYS A 62 5.02 3.81 -3.64
C CYS A 62 5.54 4.83 -2.63
N THR A 63 4.63 5.47 -1.92
CA THR A 63 4.96 6.29 -0.77
C THR A 63 3.85 6.10 0.25
N PHE A 64 4.21 6.03 1.53
CA PHE A 64 3.20 5.97 2.58
C PHE A 64 2.30 7.22 2.56
N LEU A 65 1.11 7.09 3.14
CA LEU A 65 0.27 8.26 3.42
C LEU A 65 1.03 9.30 4.26
N PRO A 66 0.73 10.61 4.11
CA PRO A 66 1.48 11.68 4.76
C PRO A 66 1.68 11.50 6.27
N GLU A 67 0.66 11.07 7.00
CA GLU A 67 0.71 10.86 8.44
C GLU A 67 1.57 9.66 8.85
N ILE A 68 1.62 8.62 8.01
CA ILE A 68 2.49 7.46 8.22
C ILE A 68 3.93 7.84 7.88
N MET A 69 4.15 8.62 6.81
CA MET A 69 5.46 9.19 6.49
C MET A 69 6.01 10.02 7.64
N GLN A 70 5.20 10.92 8.19
CA GLN A 70 5.56 11.77 9.33
C GLN A 70 5.97 10.92 10.54
N TRP A 71 5.14 9.94 10.90
CA TRP A 71 5.44 9.04 12.02
C TRP A 71 6.70 8.20 11.80
N LEU A 72 6.94 7.70 10.57
CA LEU A 72 8.18 6.99 10.24
C LEU A 72 9.41 7.90 10.29
N ILE A 73 9.26 9.18 9.95
CA ILE A 73 10.36 10.16 10.10
C ILE A 73 10.72 10.36 11.57
N GLU A 74 9.72 10.39 12.45
CA GLU A 74 9.94 10.50 13.90
C GLU A 74 10.61 9.24 14.47
N LEU A 75 10.23 8.05 13.97
CA LEU A 75 10.78 6.78 14.41
C LEU A 75 12.19 6.49 13.86
N LEU A 76 12.40 6.70 12.56
CA LEU A 76 13.56 6.21 11.80
C LEU A 76 14.48 7.34 11.29
N GLY A 77 14.10 8.59 11.52
CA GLY A 77 14.73 9.75 10.87
C GLY A 77 14.28 9.93 9.42
N ARG A 78 14.90 10.87 8.69
CA ARG A 78 14.52 11.17 7.30
C ARG A 78 14.80 9.99 6.35
N PRO A 79 14.01 9.82 5.27
CA PRO A 79 14.22 8.75 4.28
C PRO A 79 15.50 8.91 3.47
N SER A 80 16.03 10.14 3.40
CA SER A 80 17.27 10.48 2.75
C SER A 80 18.20 11.15 3.76
N LEU A 81 19.47 10.77 3.72
CA LEU A 81 20.53 11.28 4.58
C LEU A 81 21.56 12.03 3.72
N HIS A 82 22.26 12.98 4.35
CA HIS A 82 23.46 13.58 3.80
C HIS A 82 24.68 13.13 4.62
N PRO A 83 25.83 12.88 3.99
CA PRO A 83 27.11 12.75 4.67
C PRO A 83 27.35 13.93 5.62
N PRO A 84 27.61 13.67 6.91
CA PRO A 84 27.73 14.73 7.92
C PRO A 84 28.89 15.69 7.63
N ASP A 85 29.95 15.16 7.04
CA ASP A 85 31.22 15.80 6.72
C ASP A 85 31.21 16.55 5.38
N TYR A 86 30.19 16.35 4.54
CA TYR A 86 30.04 17.10 3.29
C TYR A 86 28.55 17.23 2.90
N PRO A 87 27.79 18.18 3.47
CA PRO A 87 26.34 18.31 3.23
C PRO A 87 25.98 18.65 1.77
N ALA A 88 26.94 19.11 0.97
CA ALA A 88 26.77 19.32 -0.47
C ALA A 88 26.86 18.04 -1.32
N SER A 89 27.20 16.89 -0.73
CA SER A 89 27.16 15.61 -1.46
C SER A 89 25.72 15.19 -1.76
N PRO A 90 25.53 14.36 -2.81
CA PRO A 90 24.24 13.76 -3.11
C PRO A 90 23.67 13.04 -1.89
N ALA A 91 22.39 13.27 -1.63
CA ALA A 91 21.69 12.53 -0.60
C ALA A 91 21.66 11.03 -0.94
N TYR A 92 21.78 10.18 0.08
CA TYR A 92 21.65 8.73 -0.06
C TYR A 92 20.45 8.22 0.75
N ARG A 93 19.96 7.02 0.41
CA ARG A 93 18.82 6.40 1.09
C ARG A 93 19.21 6.03 2.52
N ASN A 94 18.38 6.39 3.49
CA ASN A 94 18.51 5.92 4.86
C ASN A 94 18.30 4.38 4.90
N PRO A 95 19.29 3.58 5.33
CA PRO A 95 19.18 2.13 5.32
C PRO A 95 18.12 1.59 6.30
N ALA A 96 17.73 2.36 7.31
CA ALA A 96 16.67 1.98 8.25
C ALA A 96 15.27 2.03 7.63
N TRP A 97 15.10 2.74 6.50
CA TRP A 97 13.78 2.92 5.90
C TRP A 97 13.26 1.64 5.22
N PRO A 98 11.94 1.42 5.21
CA PRO A 98 11.34 0.29 4.51
C PRO A 98 11.61 0.32 3.00
N SER A 99 11.82 -0.84 2.40
CA SER A 99 11.90 -1.02 0.95
C SER A 99 10.55 -1.48 0.38
N PHE A 100 10.33 -1.15 -0.89
CA PHE A 100 9.13 -1.50 -1.63
C PHE A 100 9.51 -2.44 -2.77
N HIS A 101 8.87 -3.59 -2.84
CA HIS A 101 9.09 -4.57 -3.91
C HIS A 101 7.77 -4.87 -4.59
N TRP A 102 7.70 -4.56 -5.89
CA TRP A 102 6.55 -4.89 -6.71
C TRP A 102 6.58 -6.36 -7.11
N ARG A 103 5.41 -6.99 -7.05
CA ARG A 103 5.19 -8.36 -7.53
C ARG A 103 3.97 -8.40 -8.40
N GLN A 104 4.00 -9.32 -9.35
CA GLN A 104 2.89 -9.58 -10.26
C GLN A 104 2.52 -11.05 -10.15
N GLU A 105 1.23 -11.35 -10.06
CA GLU A 105 0.72 -12.71 -9.97
C GLU A 105 -0.51 -12.87 -10.88
N SER A 106 -0.55 -13.92 -11.68
CA SER A 106 -1.75 -14.28 -12.43
C SER A 106 -2.72 -15.02 -11.52
N ARG A 107 -4.00 -14.64 -11.56
CA ARG A 107 -5.09 -15.27 -10.81
C ARG A 107 -6.22 -15.64 -11.75
N LEU A 108 -6.59 -16.92 -11.74
CA LEU A 108 -7.82 -17.44 -12.34
C LEU A 108 -8.91 -17.47 -11.27
N TRP A 109 -10.01 -16.79 -11.54
CA TRP A 109 -11.19 -16.74 -10.68
C TRP A 109 -12.10 -17.94 -10.95
N ASP A 110 -12.91 -18.33 -9.95
CA ASP A 110 -13.83 -19.47 -10.07
C ASP A 110 -14.86 -19.29 -11.20
N GLU A 111 -15.18 -18.04 -11.53
CA GLU A 111 -16.04 -17.65 -12.64
C GLU A 111 -15.35 -17.71 -14.02
N GLY A 112 -14.11 -18.20 -14.10
CA GLY A 112 -13.34 -18.34 -15.34
C GLY A 112 -12.70 -17.04 -15.83
N VAL A 113 -12.72 -15.98 -15.04
CA VAL A 113 -12.06 -14.70 -15.35
C VAL A 113 -10.58 -14.79 -15.02
N GLU A 114 -9.70 -14.31 -15.89
CA GLU A 114 -8.27 -14.18 -15.59
C GLU A 114 -7.92 -12.73 -15.27
N THR A 115 -7.15 -12.55 -14.21
CA THR A 115 -6.62 -11.24 -13.82
C THR A 115 -5.14 -11.32 -13.51
N VAL A 116 -4.46 -10.20 -13.66
CA VAL A 116 -3.10 -10.00 -13.17
C VAL A 116 -3.15 -9.08 -11.96
N GLU A 117 -2.73 -9.60 -10.82
CA GLU A 117 -2.71 -8.88 -9.55
C GLU A 117 -1.32 -8.28 -9.29
N TRP A 118 -1.31 -6.98 -8.97
CA TRP A 118 -0.11 -6.22 -8.70
C TRP A 118 -0.01 -5.92 -7.22
N HIS A 119 1.00 -6.52 -6.60
CA HIS A 119 1.24 -6.47 -5.17
C HIS A 119 2.45 -5.60 -4.84
N VAL A 120 2.41 -4.96 -3.68
CA VAL A 120 3.54 -4.24 -3.08
C VAL A 120 3.91 -4.90 -1.77
N ASP A 121 5.11 -5.46 -1.71
CA ASP A 121 5.72 -5.87 -0.45
C ASP A 121 6.45 -4.67 0.16
N VAL A 122 6.06 -4.31 1.38
CA VAL A 122 6.73 -3.30 2.21
C VAL A 122 7.57 -4.04 3.24
N ILE A 123 8.89 -3.92 3.16
CA ILE A 123 9.85 -4.68 3.96
C ILE A 123 10.65 -3.73 4.85
N PHE A 124 10.54 -3.91 6.16
CA PHE A 124 11.32 -3.12 7.13
C PHE A 124 12.74 -3.68 7.26
N ALA A 125 13.67 -2.80 7.63
CA ALA A 125 15.07 -3.17 7.84
C ALA A 125 15.25 -4.16 9.00
N ASP A 126 14.43 -4.03 10.04
CA ASP A 126 14.45 -4.84 11.25
C ASP A 126 13.04 -5.12 11.79
N SER A 127 12.91 -6.16 12.62
CA SER A 127 11.63 -6.58 13.20
C SER A 127 11.07 -5.59 14.21
N ALA A 128 11.91 -4.88 14.98
CA ALA A 128 11.43 -3.96 16.01
C ALA A 128 10.68 -2.76 15.38
N SER A 129 11.21 -2.23 14.29
CA SER A 129 10.57 -1.19 13.48
C SER A 129 9.25 -1.67 12.88
N PHE A 130 9.20 -2.93 12.42
CA PHE A 130 7.98 -3.52 11.89
C PHE A 130 6.93 -3.75 12.98
N ASP A 131 7.32 -4.29 14.13
CA ASP A 131 6.43 -4.52 15.27
C ASP A 131 5.82 -3.20 15.76
N ALA A 132 6.63 -2.13 15.83
CA ALA A 132 6.15 -0.79 16.14
C ALA A 132 5.15 -0.28 15.10
N PHE A 133 5.38 -0.54 13.82
CA PHE A 133 4.46 -0.18 12.74
C PHE A 133 3.13 -0.91 12.87
N VAL A 134 3.17 -2.24 13.05
CA VAL A 134 1.95 -3.06 13.21
C VAL A 134 1.19 -2.63 14.44
N ALA A 135 1.85 -2.42 15.59
CA ALA A 135 1.20 -1.99 16.81
C ALA A 135 0.41 -0.67 16.64
N ARG A 136 0.94 0.25 15.82
CA ARG A 136 0.28 1.55 15.57
C ARG A 136 -0.79 1.50 14.49
N TRP A 137 -0.57 0.74 13.42
CA TRP A 137 -1.37 0.81 12.19
C TRP A 137 -2.14 -0.46 11.88
N ARG A 138 -2.28 -1.38 12.85
CA ARG A 138 -2.96 -2.68 12.69
C ARG A 138 -4.32 -2.56 12.03
N ASP A 139 -5.16 -1.66 12.53
CA ASP A 139 -6.54 -1.51 12.06
C ASP A 139 -6.60 -1.10 10.58
N ARG A 140 -5.62 -0.31 10.13
CA ARG A 140 -5.50 0.08 8.72
C ARG A 140 -5.03 -1.08 7.86
N LEU A 141 -4.09 -1.89 8.35
CA LEU A 141 -3.63 -3.11 7.66
C LEU A 141 -4.74 -4.15 7.54
N THR A 142 -5.62 -4.29 8.53
CA THR A 142 -6.69 -5.30 8.51
C THR A 142 -8.00 -4.82 7.89
N GLY A 143 -8.06 -3.60 7.35
CA GLY A 143 -9.27 -3.02 6.76
C GLY A 143 -10.33 -2.58 7.77
N GLY A 144 -10.00 -2.51 9.07
CA GLY A 144 -10.87 -2.03 10.14
C GLY A 144 -11.01 -0.51 10.22
N GLY A 145 -10.13 0.23 9.52
CA GLY A 145 -10.12 1.69 9.48
C GLY A 145 -10.78 2.26 8.23
N ALA A 146 -11.99 1.81 7.86
CA ALA A 146 -12.82 2.64 7.00
C ALA A 146 -13.15 3.92 7.77
N PRO A 147 -13.03 5.12 7.20
CA PRO A 147 -13.69 6.29 7.75
C PRO A 147 -15.20 6.04 7.57
N GLY A 148 -15.78 5.33 8.54
CA GLY A 148 -17.22 5.30 8.72
C GLY A 148 -17.63 6.75 8.90
N GLU A 149 -18.53 7.19 8.02
CA GLU A 149 -19.28 8.42 8.09
C GLU A 149 -19.26 9.01 9.50
N ALA A 150 -18.53 10.13 9.66
CA ALA A 150 -18.80 11.03 10.75
C ALA A 150 -20.23 11.53 10.51
N GLY A 151 -21.20 10.75 11.00
CA GLY A 151 -22.60 11.05 10.97
C GLY A 151 -22.76 12.40 11.63
N ASP A 152 -23.02 13.39 10.79
CA ASP A 152 -23.57 14.68 11.12
C ASP A 152 -24.74 14.47 12.09
N ARG A 153 -24.45 14.58 13.38
CA ARG A 153 -25.46 14.85 14.40
C ARG A 153 -25.34 16.31 14.78
N SER A 154 -25.55 17.17 13.78
CA SER A 154 -26.36 18.36 13.99
C SER A 154 -27.74 17.91 14.49
N SER A 155 -27.92 17.90 15.81
CA SER A 155 -29.25 17.85 16.40
C SER A 155 -29.45 19.13 17.19
N THR A 156 -29.84 20.15 16.44
CA THR A 156 -30.54 21.33 16.92
C THR A 156 -31.92 20.91 17.42
N ALA A 157 -32.37 21.58 18.49
CA ALA A 157 -33.74 21.67 19.03
C ALA A 157 -34.21 20.55 19.98
N LEU A 158 -34.27 20.88 21.28
CA LEU A 158 -35.48 21.45 21.91
C LEU A 158 -35.09 22.28 23.14
#